data_AF-A0A5D0S3K7-F1
#
_entry.id   AF-A0A5D0S3K7-F1
#
_cell.length_a   1.000
_cell.length_b   1.000
_cell.length_c   1.000
_cell.angle_alpha   90.00
_cell.angle_beta   90.00
_cell.angle_gamma   90.00
#
_symmetry.space_group_name_H-M   'P 1'
#
loop_
_entity.id
_entity.type
_entity.pdbx_description
1 polymer ?
#
loop_
_entity_poly.entity_id
_entity_poly.type
_entity_poly.pdbx_seq_one_letter_code
_entity_poly.pdbx_strand_id
1 'polypeptide(L)' 'MEAWRRDYNEERSHSAIGNEVPAALIKSPDASSPSA' A
#
# COMPACT_ATOMS: atom_id res chain seq x y z
N MET A 1 8.53 -16.92 7.37
CA MET A 1 7.50 -16.84 6.31
C MET A 1 6.91 -15.43 6.13
N GLU A 2 7.45 -14.40 6.79
CA GLU A 2 6.93 -13.02 6.68
C GLU A 2 7.69 -12.14 5.68
N ALA A 3 8.83 -12.61 5.17
CA ALA A 3 9.71 -11.83 4.28
C ALA A 3 8.97 -11.34 3.04
N TRP A 4 8.14 -12.19 2.42
CA TRP A 4 7.35 -11.80 1.24
C TRP A 4 6.34 -10.69 1.56
N ARG A 5 5.75 -10.71 2.76
CA ARG A 5 4.72 -9.75 3.17
C ARG A 5 5.35 -8.39 3.42
N ARG A 6 6.56 -8.36 4.00
CA ARG A 6 7.34 -7.13 4.17
C ARG A 6 7.85 -6.59 2.84
N ASP A 7 8.46 -7.45 2.00
CA ASP A 7 8.94 -7.07 0.67
C ASP A 7 7.84 -6.38 -0.13
N TYR A 8 6.66 -7.01 -0.25
CA TYR A 8 5.59 -6.48 -1.08
C TYR A 8 4.92 -5.22 -0.49
N ASN A 9 4.64 -5.20 0.82
CA ASN A 9 3.82 -4.15 1.43
C ASN A 9 4.63 -2.94 1.94
N GLU A 10 5.90 -3.14 2.28
CA GLU A 10 6.71 -2.14 3.00
C GLU A 10 7.98 -1.73 2.26
N GLU A 11 8.54 -2.57 1.39
CA GLU A 11 9.83 -2.29 0.71
C GLU A 11 9.67 -2.00 -0.79
N ARG A 12 8.80 -2.75 -1.48
CA ARG A 12 8.63 -2.69 -2.93
C ARG A 12 7.69 -1.56 -3.32
N SER A 13 8.23 -0.57 -4.02
CA SER A 13 7.43 0.46 -4.68
C SER A 13 6.71 -0.09 -5.91
N HIS A 14 5.48 0.34 -6.13
CA HIS A 14 4.68 -0.09 -7.27
C HIS A 14 4.26 1.12 -8.11
N SER A 15 4.69 1.18 -9.37
CA SER A 15 4.40 2.32 -10.26
C SER A 15 2.90 2.50 -10.53
N ALA A 16 2.10 1.44 -10.40
CA ALA A 16 0.64 1.49 -10.55
C ALA A 16 -0.04 2.37 -9.48
N ILE A 17 0.62 2.63 -8.35
CA ILE A 17 0.12 3.45 -7.24
C ILE A 17 1.02 4.67 -6.99
N GLY A 18 1.64 5.20 -8.04
CA GLY A 18 2.48 6.40 -7.91
C GLY A 18 3.91 6.13 -7.44
N ASN A 19 4.39 4.89 -7.59
CA ASN A 19 5.71 4.44 -7.13
C ASN A 19 5.85 4.48 -5.60
N GLU A 20 4.76 4.24 -4.90
CA GLU A 20 4.71 4.12 -3.45
C GLU A 20 4.57 2.65 -3.03
N VAL A 21 4.76 2.38 -1.74
CA VAL A 21 4.55 1.05 -1.16
C VAL A 21 3.07 0.90 -0.74
N PRO A 22 2.47 -0.31 -0.79
CA PRO A 22 1.06 -0.50 -0.46
C PRO A 22 0.68 -0.03 0.94
N ALA A 23 1.58 -0.13 1.92
CA ALA A 23 1.33 0.34 3.27
C ALA A 23 1.17 1.88 3.39
N ALA A 24 1.72 2.66 2.46
CA ALA A 24 1.54 4.11 2.42
C ALA A 24 0.07 4.49 2.16
N LEU A 25 -0.61 3.70 1.32
CA LEU A 25 -2.03 3.91 0.99
C LEU A 25 -2.95 3.68 2.20
N ILE A 26 -2.70 2.64 2.99
CA ILE A 26 -3.52 2.30 4.17
C ILE A 26 -3.39 3.37 5.27
N LYS A 27 -2.28 4.10 5.33
CA LYS A 27 -2.06 5.18 6.30
C LYS A 27 -2.70 6.51 5.89
N SER A 28 -3.21 6.62 4.67
CA SER A 28 -3.99 7.78 4.26
C SER A 28 -5.41 7.69 4.85
N PRO A 29 -5.87 8.70 5.61
CA PRO A 29 -7.24 8.71 6.14
C PRO A 29 -8.30 8.93 5.04
N ASP A 30 -7.86 9.17 3.80
CA ASP A 30 -8.69 9.46 2.62
C ASP A 30 -8.91 8.22 1.74
N ALA A 31 -8.66 7.01 2.24
CA ALA A 31 -9.31 5.83 1.66
C ALA A 31 -10.79 5.83 2.11
N SER A 32 -11.53 6.89 1.77
CA SER A 32 -12.96 6.98 1.99
C SER A 32 -13.59 5.81 1.24
N SER A 33 -14.13 4.85 1.98
CA SER A 33 -15.01 3.82 1.45
C SER A 33 -15.97 4.47 0.45
N PRO A 34 -16.22 3.87 -0.72
CA PRO A 34 -17.25 4.40 -1.61
C PRO A 34 -18.55 4.45 -0.81
N SER A 35 -19.10 5.66 -0.62
CA SER A 35 -20.45 5.80 -0.09
C SER A 35 -21.39 5.06 -1.03
N ALA A 36 -22.16 4.15 -0.45
CA ALA A 36 -23.22 3.42 -1.13
C ALA A 36 -24.33 4.36 -1.62
#